data_AF-A0A436A8R0-F1
#
_entry.id   AF-A0A436A8R0-F1
#
_cell.length_a   1.000
_cell.length_b   1.000
_cell.length_c   1.000
_cell.angle_alpha   90.00
_cell.angle_beta   90.00
_cell.angle_gamma   90.00
#
_symmetry.space_group_name_H-M   'P 1'
#
loop_
_entity.id
_entity.type
_entity.pdbx_description
1 polymer ?
#
loop_
_entity_poly.entity_id
_entity_poly.type
_entity_poly.pdbx_seq_one_letter_code
_entity_poly.pdbx_strand_id
1 'polypeptide(L)'
;MLAREDRPPLFASASIFIIGALFVVFVAWASFAEVDEIARGDGKVIPASKTQIIQASEAGVVQEIAVTIGQVVKKNDLIIRLD
;
A
#
# COMPACT_ATOMS: atom_id res chain seq x y z
N MET A 1 -37.44 6.94 64.41
CA MET A 1 -37.50 6.21 63.11
C MET A 1 -38.18 7.11 62.10
N LEU A 2 -37.42 7.94 61.37
CA LEU A 2 -37.95 8.69 60.23
C LEU A 2 -37.09 8.26 59.03
N ALA A 3 -37.70 7.47 58.13
CA ALA A 3 -37.11 7.10 56.86
C ALA A 3 -37.02 8.39 56.02
N ARG A 4 -35.80 8.91 55.87
CA ARG A 4 -35.52 9.97 54.92
C ARG A 4 -35.38 9.28 53.56
N GLU A 5 -36.47 9.32 52.80
CA GLU A 5 -36.43 9.00 51.38
C GLU A 5 -35.62 10.11 50.70
N ASP A 6 -34.30 9.93 50.64
CA ASP A 6 -33.39 10.79 49.88
C ASP A 6 -33.63 10.53 48.39
N ARG A 7 -34.78 11.02 47.89
CA ARG A 7 -35.07 11.02 46.46
C ARG A 7 -33.97 11.84 45.80
N PRO A 8 -33.16 11.25 44.90
CA PRO A 8 -32.16 12.02 44.19
C PRO A 8 -32.86 13.21 43.51
N PRO A 9 -32.27 14.42 43.56
CA PRO A 9 -32.83 15.56 42.86
C PRO A 9 -33.04 15.15 41.40
N LEU A 10 -34.16 15.54 40.79
CA LEU A 10 -34.56 15.11 39.44
C LEU A 10 -33.40 15.21 38.42
N PHE A 11 -32.53 16.20 38.60
CA PHE A 11 -31.32 16.42 37.80
C PHE A 11 -30.26 15.31 37.92
N ALA A 12 -30.06 14.71 39.10
CA ALA A 12 -29.09 13.63 39.31
C ALA A 12 -29.56 12.30 38.71
N SER A 13 -30.87 12.01 38.73
CA SER A 13 -31.41 10.85 38.02
C SER A 13 -31.41 11.08 36.51
N ALA A 14 -31.76 12.29 36.06
CA ALA A 14 -31.73 12.64 34.63
C ALA A 14 -30.33 12.52 34.02
N SER A 15 -29.27 12.87 34.75
CA SER A 15 -27.90 12.76 34.25
C SER A 15 -27.49 11.32 33.93
N ILE A 16 -27.97 10.32 34.68
CA ILE A 16 -27.67 8.90 34.41
C ILE A 16 -28.30 8.48 33.07
N PHE A 17 -29.56 8.87 32.83
CA PHE A 17 -30.23 8.56 31.57
C PHE A 17 -29.59 9.28 30.38
N ILE A 18 -29.18 10.54 30.55
CA ILE A 18 -28.48 11.30 29.50
C ILE A 18 -27.14 10.65 29.15
N ILE A 19 -26.35 10.28 30.15
CA ILE A 19 -25.07 9.60 29.95
C ILE A 19 -25.31 8.26 29.24
N GLY A 20 -26.30 7.48 29.68
CA GLY A 20 -26.69 6.23 29.01
C GLY A 20 -27.07 6.44 27.54
N ALA A 21 -27.87 7.46 27.24
CA ALA A 21 -28.26 7.80 25.88
C ALA A 21 -27.06 8.21 25.02
N LEU A 22 -26.09 8.96 25.57
CA LEU A 22 -24.87 9.32 24.86
C LEU A 22 -24.03 8.09 24.48
N PHE A 23 -23.90 7.11 25.37
CA PHE A 23 -23.21 5.85 25.05
C PHE A 23 -23.92 5.06 23.96
N VAL A 24 -25.26 4.96 24.01
CA VAL A 24 -26.05 4.28 22.97
C VAL A 24 -25.85 4.95 21.62
N VAL A 25 -25.92 6.28 21.55
CA VAL A 25 -25.70 7.04 20.31
C VAL A 25 -24.27 6.85 19.80
N PHE A 26 -23.28 6.89 20.69
CA PHE A 26 -21.88 6.69 20.32
C PHE A 26 -21.63 5.30 19.73
N VAL A 27 -22.14 4.25 20.38
CA VAL A 27 -21.99 2.86 19.89
C VAL A 27 -22.74 2.66 18.57
N ALA A 28 -23.96 3.20 18.45
CA ALA A 28 -24.71 3.14 17.21
C ALA A 28 -23.93 3.79 16.06
N TRP A 29 -23.43 5.02 16.26
CA TRP A 29 -22.60 5.70 15.27
C TRP A 29 -21.32 4.91 14.93
N ALA A 30 -20.59 4.44 15.95
CA ALA A 30 -19.36 3.69 15.75
C ALA A 30 -19.57 2.38 14.96
N SER A 31 -20.74 1.76 15.07
CA SER A 31 -21.08 0.54 14.30
C SER A 31 -21.24 0.78 12.80
N PHE A 32 -21.51 2.03 12.39
CA PHE A 32 -21.62 2.43 10.98
C PHE A 32 -20.38 3.20 10.49
N ALA A 33 -19.44 3.51 11.36
CA ALA A 33 -18.27 4.29 11.02
C ALA A 33 -17.26 3.44 10.24
N GLU A 34 -17.05 3.76 8.97
CA GLU A 34 -15.99 3.16 8.16
C GLU A 34 -14.63 3.77 8.54
N VAL A 35 -13.62 2.92 8.69
CA VAL A 35 -12.23 3.35 8.96
C VAL A 35 -11.41 3.06 7.71
N ASP A 36 -10.99 4.11 7.02
CA ASP A 36 -10.14 4.00 5.84
C ASP A 36 -8.72 3.59 6.26
N GLU A 37 -8.31 2.36 5.91
CA GLU A 37 -6.93 1.92 6.06
C GLU A 37 -6.17 2.09 4.74
N ILE A 38 -5.24 3.04 4.71
CA ILE A 38 -4.36 3.26 3.55
C ILE A 38 -3.08 2.46 3.76
N ALA A 39 -3.02 1.26 3.18
CA ALA A 39 -1.78 0.49 3.09
C ALA A 39 -0.86 1.10 2.02
N ARG A 40 0.34 1.54 2.42
CA ARG A 40 1.40 1.95 1.49
C ARG A 40 2.30 0.74 1.22
N GLY A 41 2.31 0.28 -0.02
CA GLY A 41 3.24 -0.76 -0.47
C GLY A 41 4.31 -0.18 -1.39
N ASP A 42 5.58 -0.48 -1.13
CA ASP A 42 6.66 -0.15 -2.05
C ASP A 42 6.67 -1.12 -3.24
N GLY A 43 6.41 -0.61 -4.43
CA GLY A 43 6.48 -1.38 -5.68
C GLY A 43 7.77 -1.08 -6.45
N LYS A 44 8.46 -2.12 -6.93
CA LYS A 44 9.60 -1.98 -7.85
C LYS A 44 9.27 -2.61 -9.19
N VAL A 45 9.43 -1.85 -10.27
CA VAL A 45 9.32 -2.37 -11.64
C VAL A 45 10.56 -3.21 -11.93
N ILE A 46 10.37 -4.53 -12.04
CA ILE A 46 11.40 -5.46 -12.51
C ILE A 46 11.10 -5.85 -13.96
N PRO A 47 12.09 -5.86 -14.86
CA PRO A 47 11.88 -6.35 -16.22
C PRO A 47 11.48 -7.82 -16.16
N ALA A 48 10.46 -8.20 -16.94
CA ALA A 48 9.98 -9.59 -17.01
C ALA A 48 11.05 -10.55 -17.54
N SER A 49 11.96 -10.04 -18.37
CA SER A 49 13.07 -10.78 -18.96
C SER A 49 14.37 -10.59 -18.17
N LYS A 50 15.11 -11.68 -17.97
CA LYS A 50 16.47 -11.64 -17.42
C LYS A 50 17.41 -10.94 -18.41
N THR A 51 18.29 -10.06 -17.90
CA THR A 51 19.40 -9.49 -18.68
C THR A 51 20.27 -10.62 -19.24
N GLN A 52 20.43 -10.67 -20.55
CA GLN A 52 21.31 -11.62 -21.23
C GLN A 52 22.64 -10.94 -21.57
N ILE A 53 23.75 -11.57 -21.19
CA ILE A 53 25.08 -11.10 -21.58
C ILE A 53 25.45 -11.87 -22.86
N ILE A 54 25.56 -11.16 -23.98
CA ILE A 54 26.00 -11.74 -25.25
C ILE A 54 27.52 -11.67 -25.30
N GLN A 55 28.17 -12.81 -25.50
CA GLN A 55 29.63 -12.93 -25.60
C GLN A 55 29.97 -13.75 -26.85
N ALA A 56 31.10 -13.43 -27.47
CA ALA A 56 31.62 -14.22 -28.58
C ALA A 56 32.12 -15.59 -28.07
N SER A 57 31.86 -16.63 -28.85
CA SER A 57 32.35 -17.99 -28.54
C SER A 57 33.87 -18.11 -28.70
N GLU A 58 34.46 -17.25 -29.52
CA GLU A 58 35.88 -17.22 -29.87
C GLU A 58 36.43 -15.80 -29.70
N ALA A 59 37.75 -15.69 -29.52
CA ALA A 59 38.42 -14.40 -29.47
C ALA A 59 38.66 -13.87 -30.89
N GLY A 60 38.30 -12.62 -31.15
CA GLY A 60 38.52 -11.93 -32.42
C GLY A 60 38.65 -10.43 -32.21
N VAL A 61 39.14 -9.70 -33.22
CA VAL A 61 39.32 -8.24 -33.14
C VAL A 61 38.00 -7.55 -33.51
N VAL A 62 37.56 -6.57 -32.73
CA VAL A 62 36.33 -5.81 -33.03
C VAL A 62 36.52 -4.97 -34.28
N GLN A 63 35.79 -5.29 -35.36
CA GLN A 63 35.77 -4.51 -36.58
C GLN A 63 34.72 -3.40 -36.53
N GLU A 64 33.52 -3.70 -36.02
CA GLU A 64 32.38 -2.78 -36.03
C GLU A 64 31.40 -3.10 -34.88
N ILE A 65 30.83 -2.07 -34.28
CA ILE A 65 29.68 -2.17 -33.37
C ILE A 65 28.46 -1.59 -34.08
N ALA A 66 27.51 -2.44 -34.44
CA ALA A 66 26.35 -2.09 -35.27
C ALA A 66 25.15 -1.55 -34.47
N VAL A 67 25.31 -1.31 -33.17
CA VAL A 67 24.25 -0.86 -32.26
C VAL A 67 24.69 0.28 -31.36
N THR A 68 23.70 1.01 -30.83
CA THR A 68 23.90 2.12 -29.89
C THR A 68 23.22 1.85 -28.54
N ILE A 69 23.65 2.56 -27.50
CA ILE A 69 23.08 2.41 -26.15
C ILE A 69 21.59 2.80 -26.17
N GLY A 70 20.74 1.91 -25.67
CA GLY A 70 19.28 2.11 -25.63
C GLY A 70 18.55 1.70 -26.91
N GLN A 71 19.26 1.24 -27.94
CA GLN A 71 18.65 0.72 -29.15
C GLN A 71 17.86 -0.57 -28.87
N VAL A 72 16.62 -0.63 -29.33
CA VAL A 72 15.80 -1.85 -29.29
C VAL A 72 16.25 -2.78 -30.42
N VAL A 73 16.59 -4.02 -30.08
CA VAL A 73 17.07 -5.04 -31.01
C VAL A 73 16.15 -6.26 -31.03
N LYS A 74 16.09 -6.95 -32.18
CA LYS A 74 15.35 -8.20 -32.38
C LYS A 74 16.32 -9.37 -32.48
N LYS A 75 15.76 -10.58 -32.38
CA LYS A 75 16.52 -11.81 -32.59
C LYS A 75 17.14 -11.78 -34.00
N ASN A 76 18.42 -12.11 -34.09
CA ASN A 76 19.26 -12.13 -35.29
C ASN A 76 19.71 -10.76 -35.82
N ASP A 77 19.49 -9.67 -35.08
CA ASP A 77 20.10 -8.37 -35.44
C ASP A 77 21.62 -8.44 -35.24
N LEU A 78 22.37 -7.82 -36.17
CA LEU A 78 23.82 -7.69 -36.06
C LEU A 78 24.14 -6.73 -34.90
N ILE A 79 24.92 -7.22 -33.93
CA ILE A 79 25.35 -6.42 -32.76
C ILE A 79 26.80 -5.97 -32.91
N ILE A 80 27.72 -6.92 -33.17
CA ILE A 80 29.16 -6.69 -33.30
C ILE A 80 29.69 -7.56 -34.44
N ARG A 81 30.64 -7.02 -35.21
CA ARG A 81 31.43 -7.73 -36.22
C ARG A 81 32.86 -7.94 -35.71
N LEU A 82 33.36 -9.17 -35.81
CA LEU A 82 34.71 -9.56 -35.40
C LEU A 82 35.53 -10.02 -36.63
N ASP A 83 36.85 -9.83 -36.57
CA ASP A 83 37.86 -10.40 -37.47
C ASP A 83 38.36 -11.76 -36.96
#